data_AF-A0A4S4A5Q0-F1
#
_entry.id   AF-A0A4S4A5Q0-F1
#
_cell.length_a   1.000
_cell.length_b   1.000
_cell.length_c   1.000
_cell.angle_alpha   90.00
_cell.angle_beta   90.00
_cell.angle_gamma   90.00
#
_symmetry.space_group_name_H-M   'P 1'
#
loop_
_entity.id
_entity.type
_entity.pdbx_description
1 polymer ?
#
loop_
_entity_poly.entity_id
_entity_poly.type
_entity_poly.pdbx_seq_one_letter_code
_entity_poly.pdbx_strand_id
1 'polypeptide(L)'
;MSIFRLFCSIVLIAFAPSAFAEESAQPQFGTVGGRCLTLFIGTQDFSKLCEEQLGRSLQPDGRTGVYFFVGSTHIITFSGRSKEDRTRDQTKLDSIAVDELVLNDGQGGKAGPQHISAKGTCDTAQETDKLYLVSCRGTLEKGTTFSASFQIDTSL
;
A
#
# COMPACT_ATOMS: atom_id res chain seq x y z
N MET A 1 66.70 -25.61 -44.23
CA MET A 1 66.02 -24.35 -44.60
C MET A 1 64.60 -24.42 -44.06
N SER A 2 64.29 -23.55 -43.11
CA SER A 2 63.06 -23.53 -42.30
C SER A 2 61.89 -22.93 -43.07
N ILE A 3 60.71 -23.57 -43.01
CA ILE A 3 59.44 -22.99 -43.45
C ILE A 3 58.62 -22.68 -42.20
N PHE A 4 58.56 -21.40 -41.85
CA PHE A 4 57.77 -20.87 -40.75
C PHE A 4 56.27 -21.02 -41.08
N ARG A 5 55.54 -21.76 -40.24
CA ARG A 5 54.07 -21.77 -40.22
C ARG A 5 53.60 -20.52 -39.47
N LEU A 6 52.86 -19.64 -40.14
CA LEU A 6 52.15 -18.52 -39.51
C LEU A 6 50.65 -18.79 -39.59
N PHE A 7 50.07 -19.33 -38.51
CA PHE A 7 48.62 -19.37 -38.32
C PHE A 7 48.21 -18.07 -37.63
N CYS A 8 47.56 -17.18 -38.38
CA CYS A 8 47.00 -15.94 -37.86
C CYS A 8 45.61 -16.25 -37.28
N SER A 9 45.54 -16.58 -35.99
CA SER A 9 44.27 -16.76 -35.28
C SER A 9 43.66 -15.39 -34.98
N ILE A 10 42.60 -15.03 -35.70
CA ILE A 10 41.75 -13.87 -35.42
C ILE A 10 40.84 -14.24 -34.25
N VAL A 11 41.07 -13.65 -33.09
CA VAL A 11 40.18 -13.75 -31.92
C VAL A 11 39.07 -12.70 -32.07
N LEU A 12 37.86 -13.16 -32.38
CA LEU A 12 36.64 -12.36 -32.34
C LEU A 12 36.16 -12.23 -30.90
N ILE A 13 36.38 -11.06 -30.28
CA ILE A 13 35.80 -10.72 -28.97
C ILE A 13 34.38 -10.22 -29.20
N ALA A 14 33.39 -11.09 -28.95
CA ALA A 14 31.99 -10.70 -28.94
C ALA A 14 31.71 -9.88 -27.66
N PHE A 15 31.53 -8.57 -27.83
CA PHE A 15 31.00 -7.71 -26.77
C PHE A 15 29.50 -8.00 -26.63
N ALA A 16 29.13 -8.83 -25.66
CA ALA A 16 27.75 -8.96 -25.24
C ALA A 16 27.33 -7.65 -24.54
N PRO A 17 26.25 -6.97 -24.96
CA PRO A 17 25.69 -5.87 -24.20
C PRO A 17 25.20 -6.41 -22.86
N SER A 18 25.74 -5.86 -21.77
CA SER A 18 25.25 -6.09 -20.42
C SER A 18 23.80 -5.58 -20.37
N ALA A 19 22.84 -6.48 -20.40
CA ALA A 19 21.47 -6.16 -20.04
C ALA A 19 21.47 -5.81 -18.55
N PHE A 20 21.36 -4.53 -18.22
CA PHE A 20 21.04 -4.12 -16.87
C PHE A 20 19.64 -4.63 -16.57
N ALA A 21 19.53 -5.63 -15.71
CA ALA A 21 18.26 -6.00 -15.12
C ALA A 21 17.78 -4.79 -14.31
N GLU A 22 16.64 -4.23 -14.66
CA GLU A 22 15.97 -3.24 -13.82
C GLU A 22 15.64 -3.93 -12.49
N GLU A 23 16.27 -3.48 -11.41
CA GLU A 23 15.93 -3.92 -10.06
C GLU A 23 14.50 -3.45 -9.78
N SER A 24 13.56 -4.39 -9.82
CA SER A 24 12.17 -4.10 -9.49
C SER A 24 12.10 -3.55 -8.07
N ALA A 25 11.68 -2.29 -7.91
CA ALA A 25 11.51 -1.69 -6.60
C ALA A 25 10.65 -2.63 -5.72
N GLN A 26 11.11 -2.95 -4.52
CA GLN A 26 10.35 -3.80 -3.60
C GLN A 26 9.17 -3.01 -3.01
N PRO A 27 8.00 -3.65 -2.79
CA PRO A 27 6.90 -3.02 -2.06
C PRO A 27 7.37 -2.55 -0.69
N GLN A 28 7.14 -1.28 -0.38
CA GLN A 28 7.45 -0.73 0.93
C GLN A 28 6.25 -0.98 1.84
N PHE A 29 6.47 -1.55 3.02
CA PHE A 29 5.44 -1.73 4.04
C PHE A 29 5.94 -1.20 5.37
N GLY A 30 5.12 -0.41 6.03
CA GLY A 30 5.41 0.14 7.36
C GLY A 30 4.17 0.14 8.22
N THR A 31 4.37 0.21 9.53
CA THR A 31 3.28 0.27 10.49
C THR A 31 3.54 1.34 11.53
N VAL A 32 2.47 1.95 12.02
CA VAL A 32 2.51 2.96 13.09
C VAL A 32 1.54 2.57 14.19
N GLY A 33 1.89 2.90 15.44
CA GLY A 33 1.03 2.72 16.59
C GLY A 33 -0.01 3.84 16.71
N GLY A 34 -1.11 3.56 17.38
CA GLY A 34 -2.12 4.55 17.69
C GLY A 34 -3.43 3.92 18.13
N ARG A 35 -4.55 4.57 17.82
CA ARG A 35 -5.87 4.13 18.24
C ARG A 35 -6.85 4.12 17.09
N CYS A 36 -7.49 2.97 16.89
CA CYS A 36 -8.62 2.86 16.00
C CYS A 36 -9.86 3.54 16.61
N LEU A 37 -10.45 4.48 15.88
CA LEU A 37 -11.62 5.23 16.34
C LEU A 37 -12.90 4.64 15.75
N THR A 38 -12.89 4.38 14.44
CA THR A 38 -14.02 3.76 13.72
C THR A 38 -13.54 2.80 12.65
N LEU A 39 -14.31 1.73 12.42
CA LEU A 39 -14.14 0.84 11.27
C LEU A 39 -15.48 0.16 10.94
N PHE A 40 -16.14 0.66 9.90
CA PHE A 40 -17.46 0.23 9.45
C PHE A 40 -17.43 -0.20 7.98
N ILE A 41 -18.10 -1.32 7.70
CA ILE A 41 -18.48 -1.73 6.33
C ILE A 41 -19.97 -2.03 6.33
N GLY A 42 -20.75 -1.16 5.67
CA GLY A 42 -22.20 -1.18 5.75
C GLY A 42 -22.67 -1.00 7.19
N THR A 43 -23.38 -2.01 7.71
CA THR A 43 -23.87 -2.04 9.09
C THR A 43 -22.95 -2.80 10.05
N GLN A 44 -21.85 -3.37 9.56
CA GLN A 44 -20.90 -4.12 10.39
C GLN A 44 -19.92 -3.15 11.04
N ASP A 45 -19.79 -3.25 12.36
CA ASP A 45 -18.87 -2.46 13.18
C ASP A 45 -17.71 -3.35 13.66
N PHE A 46 -16.50 -3.02 13.19
CA PHE A 46 -15.26 -3.70 13.56
C PHE A 46 -14.42 -2.87 14.53
N SER A 47 -14.87 -1.69 14.95
CA SER A 47 -14.08 -0.72 15.71
C SER A 47 -13.52 -1.31 17.01
N LYS A 48 -14.28 -2.19 17.67
CA LYS A 48 -13.85 -2.85 18.93
C LYS A 48 -12.81 -3.96 18.74
N LEU A 49 -12.72 -4.51 17.53
CA LEU A 49 -11.75 -5.55 17.18
C LEU A 49 -10.54 -4.95 16.47
N CYS A 50 -10.59 -3.67 16.14
CA CYS A 50 -9.53 -3.00 15.41
C CYS A 50 -8.32 -2.77 16.33
N GLU A 51 -7.17 -3.27 15.91
CA GLU A 51 -5.95 -3.24 16.70
C GLU A 51 -5.36 -1.82 16.81
N GLU A 52 -4.44 -1.62 17.75
CA GLU A 52 -3.74 -0.35 18.01
C GLU A 52 -2.59 -0.06 17.02
N GLN A 53 -2.70 -0.61 15.81
CA GLN A 53 -1.69 -0.51 14.76
C GLN A 53 -2.35 -0.24 13.41
N LEU A 54 -1.74 0.65 12.63
CA LEU A 54 -2.14 0.94 11.26
C LEU A 54 -0.98 0.60 10.32
N GLY A 55 -1.24 -0.22 9.31
CA GLY A 55 -0.27 -0.51 8.27
C GLY A 55 -0.43 0.40 7.05
N ARG A 56 0.66 0.66 6.34
CA ARG A 56 0.64 1.34 5.06
C ARG A 56 1.63 0.70 4.10
N SER A 57 1.22 0.52 2.86
CA SER A 57 2.09 0.02 1.79
C SER A 57 2.19 1.00 0.64
N LEU A 58 3.34 0.99 -0.06
CA LEU A 58 3.50 1.59 -1.37
C LEU A 58 4.03 0.51 -2.31
N GLN A 59 3.20 0.13 -3.29
CA GLN A 59 3.54 -0.83 -4.32
C GLN A 59 4.34 -0.15 -5.45
N PRO A 60 5.09 -0.93 -6.25
CA PRO A 60 5.94 -0.39 -7.31
C PRO A 60 5.16 0.34 -8.41
N ASP A 61 3.89 -0.01 -8.60
CA ASP A 61 2.99 0.64 -9.56
C ASP A 61 2.39 1.97 -9.03
N GLY A 62 2.76 2.38 -7.81
CA GLY A 62 2.25 3.56 -7.11
C GLY A 62 0.95 3.32 -6.35
N ARG A 63 0.47 2.07 -6.26
CA ARG A 63 -0.71 1.73 -5.47
C ARG A 63 -0.38 1.71 -3.98
N THR A 64 -1.21 2.38 -3.21
CA THR A 64 -1.07 2.49 -1.75
C THR A 64 -2.16 1.66 -1.07
N GLY A 65 -1.81 0.91 -0.04
CA GLY A 65 -2.76 0.25 0.85
C GLY A 65 -2.74 0.88 2.24
N VAL A 66 -3.91 1.08 2.84
CA VAL A 66 -4.08 1.45 4.25
C VAL A 66 -4.72 0.28 4.97
N TYR A 67 -3.98 -0.34 5.88
CA TYR A 67 -4.30 -1.65 6.48
C TYR A 67 -4.79 -1.46 7.91
N PHE A 68 -6.05 -1.80 8.14
CA PHE A 68 -6.63 -1.93 9.47
C PHE A 68 -6.58 -3.40 9.87
N PHE A 69 -5.83 -3.71 10.93
CA PHE A 69 -5.78 -5.05 11.51
C PHE A 69 -6.99 -5.24 12.43
N VAL A 70 -7.68 -6.36 12.28
CA VAL A 70 -8.94 -6.64 12.97
C VAL A 70 -8.84 -8.00 13.65
N GLY A 71 -8.79 -7.96 14.98
CA GLY A 71 -8.49 -9.10 15.82
C GLY A 71 -7.15 -9.74 15.44
N SER A 72 -7.04 -11.05 15.70
CA SER A 72 -5.77 -11.77 15.54
C SER A 72 -5.41 -12.14 14.10
N THR A 73 -6.34 -12.04 13.15
CA THR A 73 -6.19 -12.69 11.84
C THR A 73 -6.70 -11.88 10.66
N HIS A 74 -7.68 -10.99 10.85
CA HIS A 74 -8.34 -10.34 9.72
C HIS A 74 -7.66 -8.99 9.41
N ILE A 75 -7.66 -8.62 8.13
CA ILE A 75 -7.14 -7.34 7.67
C ILE A 75 -8.12 -6.74 6.68
N ILE A 76 -8.51 -5.49 6.95
CA ILE A 76 -9.32 -4.67 6.04
C ILE A 76 -8.38 -3.63 5.44
N THR A 77 -8.19 -3.69 4.12
CA THR A 77 -7.29 -2.77 3.42
C THR A 77 -8.06 -1.87 2.47
N PHE A 78 -7.93 -0.56 2.66
CA PHE A 78 -8.37 0.42 1.67
C PHE A 78 -7.24 0.66 0.68
N SER A 79 -7.46 0.33 -0.59
CA SER A 79 -6.41 0.41 -1.61
C SER A 79 -6.79 1.36 -2.74
N GLY A 80 -5.78 2.03 -3.26
CA GLY A 80 -5.98 3.10 -4.23
C GLY A 80 -4.66 3.74 -4.65
N ARG A 81 -4.74 4.92 -5.25
CA ARG A 81 -3.58 5.69 -5.70
C ARG A 81 -3.58 7.07 -5.07
N SER A 82 -2.38 7.63 -4.83
CA SER A 82 -2.28 8.99 -4.32
C SER A 82 -2.99 9.97 -5.26
N LYS A 83 -3.73 10.92 -4.70
CA LYS A 83 -4.23 12.07 -5.43
C LYS A 83 -3.13 13.11 -5.41
N GLU A 84 -2.68 13.52 -6.60
CA GLU A 84 -1.89 14.74 -6.75
C GLU A 84 -2.78 15.97 -6.51
N ASP A 85 -3.25 16.15 -5.27
CA ASP A 85 -3.96 17.35 -4.89
C ASP A 85 -2.96 18.31 -4.23
N ARG A 86 -2.72 19.44 -4.90
CA ARG A 86 -2.18 20.64 -4.25
C ARG A 86 -3.27 21.21 -3.34
N THR A 87 -3.49 20.53 -2.22
CA THR A 87 -4.52 20.95 -1.27
C THR A 87 -4.12 22.30 -0.68
N ARG A 88 -5.08 23.25 -0.64
CA ARG A 88 -4.89 24.55 0.04
C ARG A 88 -4.81 24.37 1.56
N ASP A 89 -5.35 23.26 2.06
CA ASP A 89 -5.27 22.87 3.46
C ASP A 89 -3.89 22.34 3.77
N GLN A 90 -3.13 23.11 4.54
CA GLN A 90 -1.76 22.77 4.92
C GLN A 90 -1.70 21.63 5.95
N THR A 91 -2.82 21.29 6.59
CA THR A 91 -2.89 20.20 7.57
C THR A 91 -3.10 18.85 6.91
N LYS A 92 -3.62 18.81 5.68
CA LYS A 92 -3.81 17.58 4.91
C LYS A 92 -2.50 17.19 4.25
N LEU A 93 -1.91 16.10 4.73
CA LEU A 93 -0.57 15.64 4.34
C LEU A 93 -0.60 14.73 3.12
N ASP A 94 -1.65 13.90 3.02
CA ASP A 94 -1.80 12.93 1.94
C ASP A 94 -3.26 12.61 1.69
N SER A 95 -3.56 12.22 0.45
CA SER A 95 -4.86 11.71 0.05
C SER A 95 -4.68 10.55 -0.93
N ILE A 96 -5.42 9.48 -0.71
CA ILE A 96 -5.49 8.32 -1.58
C ILE A 96 -6.91 8.28 -2.16
N ALA A 97 -7.03 8.22 -3.49
CA ALA A 97 -8.25 7.86 -4.18
C ALA A 97 -8.46 6.35 -4.04
N VAL A 98 -9.39 5.95 -3.17
CA VAL A 98 -9.70 4.54 -2.93
C VAL A 98 -10.58 4.03 -4.06
N ASP A 99 -10.12 2.98 -4.74
CA ASP A 99 -10.83 2.28 -5.80
C ASP A 99 -11.10 0.81 -5.46
N GLU A 100 -10.57 0.31 -4.34
CA GLU A 100 -10.72 -1.07 -3.91
C GLU A 100 -10.71 -1.22 -2.39
N LEU A 101 -11.52 -2.15 -1.91
CA LEU A 101 -11.45 -2.70 -0.56
C LEU A 101 -10.97 -4.16 -0.65
N VAL A 102 -9.91 -4.48 0.08
CA VAL A 102 -9.38 -5.85 0.16
C VAL A 102 -9.65 -6.42 1.55
N LEU A 103 -10.36 -7.54 1.61
CA LEU A 103 -10.63 -8.28 2.83
C LEU A 103 -9.75 -9.53 2.87
N ASN A 104 -8.90 -9.62 3.88
CA ASN A 104 -8.03 -10.76 4.09
C ASN A 104 -8.39 -11.42 5.42
N ASP A 105 -8.63 -12.74 5.41
CA ASP A 105 -8.96 -13.52 6.60
C ASP A 105 -7.72 -14.00 7.38
N GLY A 106 -6.52 -13.76 6.83
CA GLY A 106 -5.23 -14.15 7.40
C GLY A 106 -4.97 -15.65 7.40
N GLN A 107 -5.87 -16.47 6.84
CA GLN A 107 -5.77 -17.93 6.92
C GLN A 107 -4.93 -18.54 5.79
N GLY A 108 -4.41 -17.72 4.86
CA GLY A 108 -3.58 -18.19 3.74
C GLY A 108 -4.27 -19.25 2.88
N GLY A 109 -5.61 -19.27 2.89
CA GLY A 109 -6.43 -20.25 2.21
C GLY A 109 -6.32 -20.14 0.69
N LYS A 110 -6.74 -21.20 -0.03
CA LYS A 110 -6.66 -21.29 -1.50
C LYS A 110 -7.40 -20.16 -2.24
N ALA A 111 -8.36 -19.49 -1.59
CA ALA A 111 -9.16 -18.44 -2.19
C ALA A 111 -8.42 -17.08 -2.26
N GLY A 112 -7.38 -16.88 -1.44
CA GLY A 112 -6.70 -15.58 -1.33
C GLY A 112 -7.60 -14.47 -0.76
N PRO A 113 -7.09 -13.23 -0.69
CA PRO A 113 -7.88 -12.07 -0.27
C PRO A 113 -9.07 -11.83 -1.21
N GLN A 114 -10.17 -11.32 -0.66
CA GLN A 114 -11.31 -10.87 -1.45
C GLN A 114 -11.10 -9.41 -1.87
N HIS A 115 -11.22 -9.14 -3.16
CA HIS A 115 -11.11 -7.80 -3.75
C HIS A 115 -12.51 -7.28 -4.12
N ILE A 116 -12.85 -6.08 -3.66
CA ILE A 116 -14.17 -5.48 -3.86
C ILE A 116 -13.99 -4.07 -4.44
N SER A 117 -14.64 -3.79 -5.56
CA SER A 117 -14.62 -2.46 -6.18
C SER A 117 -15.21 -1.41 -5.24
N ALA A 118 -14.55 -0.26 -5.16
CA ALA A 118 -14.91 0.84 -4.29
C ALA A 118 -14.77 2.19 -4.99
N LYS A 119 -15.37 3.22 -4.37
CA LYS A 119 -15.14 4.62 -4.68
C LYS A 119 -15.07 5.39 -3.39
N GLY A 120 -13.93 5.96 -3.09
CA GLY A 120 -13.75 6.72 -1.85
C GLY A 120 -12.45 7.48 -1.78
N THR A 121 -12.11 7.88 -0.58
CA THR A 121 -10.84 8.53 -0.27
C THR A 121 -10.35 8.07 1.10
N CYS A 122 -9.03 7.98 1.26
CA CYS A 122 -8.38 7.99 2.55
C CYS A 122 -7.53 9.25 2.66
N ASP A 123 -7.72 10.05 3.69
CA ASP A 123 -6.97 11.27 3.94
C ASP A 123 -6.14 11.09 5.21
N THR A 124 -4.90 11.57 5.17
CA THR A 124 -4.07 11.75 6.37
C THR A 124 -3.95 13.24 6.66
N ALA A 125 -4.39 13.67 7.83
CA ALA A 125 -4.31 15.05 8.26
C ALA A 125 -3.58 15.16 9.61
N GLN A 126 -2.89 16.27 9.79
CA GLN A 126 -2.29 16.65 11.05
C GLN A 126 -3.33 17.37 11.92
N GLU A 127 -3.66 16.81 13.08
CA GLU A 127 -4.58 17.42 14.05
C GLU A 127 -3.81 18.31 15.04
N THR A 128 -2.63 17.85 15.45
CA THR A 128 -1.67 18.60 16.29
C THR A 128 -0.24 18.23 15.91
N ASP A 129 0.76 18.83 16.55
CA ASP A 129 2.18 18.52 16.33
C ASP A 129 2.54 17.04 16.55
N LYS A 130 1.71 16.29 17.31
CA LYS A 130 1.96 14.89 17.68
C LYS A 130 0.82 13.93 17.32
N LEU A 131 -0.29 14.45 16.80
CA LEU A 131 -1.47 13.68 16.49
C LEU A 131 -1.83 13.83 15.03
N TYR A 132 -1.98 12.70 14.36
CA TYR A 132 -2.41 12.62 12.97
C TYR A 132 -3.67 11.76 12.89
N LEU A 133 -4.59 12.14 12.00
CA LEU A 133 -5.81 11.40 11.74
C LEU A 133 -5.77 10.83 10.33
N VAL A 134 -5.89 9.51 10.24
CA VAL A 134 -6.21 8.83 8.99
C VAL A 134 -7.72 8.61 8.94
N SER A 135 -8.39 9.10 7.90
CA SER A 135 -9.84 8.91 7.71
C SER A 135 -10.14 8.41 6.30
N CYS A 136 -10.77 7.24 6.22
CA CYS A 136 -11.21 6.61 4.99
C CYS A 136 -12.73 6.61 4.90
N ARG A 137 -13.30 7.07 3.79
CA ARG A 137 -14.75 7.07 3.55
C ARG A 137 -15.07 6.82 2.08
N GLY A 138 -16.18 6.13 1.84
CA GLY A 138 -16.65 5.90 0.48
C GLY A 138 -17.79 4.89 0.38
N THR A 139 -17.94 4.32 -0.81
CA THR A 139 -18.96 3.34 -1.15
C THR A 139 -18.35 2.16 -1.90
N LEU A 140 -18.83 0.96 -1.62
CA LEU A 140 -18.63 -0.25 -2.40
C LEU A 140 -19.70 -0.35 -3.50
N GLU A 141 -19.64 -1.43 -4.27
CA GLU A 141 -20.71 -1.80 -5.20
C GLU A 141 -22.09 -1.82 -4.53
N LYS A 142 -23.13 -1.50 -5.30
CA LYS A 142 -24.54 -1.46 -4.84
C LYS A 142 -24.83 -0.43 -3.72
N GLY A 143 -23.90 0.49 -3.44
CA GLY A 143 -24.12 1.63 -2.55
C GLY A 143 -23.83 1.35 -1.06
N THR A 144 -23.30 0.18 -0.70
CA THR A 144 -22.84 -0.09 0.66
C THR A 144 -21.74 0.89 1.04
N THR A 145 -21.91 1.65 2.12
CA THR A 145 -20.90 2.62 2.57
C THR A 145 -19.79 1.95 3.37
N PHE A 146 -18.62 2.59 3.42
CA PHE A 146 -17.59 2.28 4.40
C PHE A 146 -17.08 3.56 5.07
N SER A 147 -16.64 3.45 6.31
CA SER A 147 -15.99 4.51 7.05
C SER A 147 -14.97 3.93 8.01
N ALA A 148 -13.76 4.47 8.02
CA ALA A 148 -12.75 4.12 9.00
C ALA A 148 -12.00 5.36 9.44
N SER A 149 -11.55 5.37 10.70
CA SER A 149 -10.64 6.39 11.20
C SER A 149 -9.69 5.84 12.23
N PHE A 150 -8.43 6.26 12.12
CA PHE A 150 -7.35 5.86 13.01
C PHE A 150 -6.56 7.10 13.41
N GLN A 151 -6.34 7.25 14.71
CA GLN A 151 -5.54 8.33 15.27
C GLN A 151 -4.12 7.81 15.53
N ILE A 152 -3.14 8.37 14.85
CA ILE A 152 -1.73 8.09 15.05
C ILE A 152 -1.23 9.04 16.15
N ASP A 153 -0.53 8.48 17.13
CA ASP A 153 0.13 9.22 18.20
C ASP A 153 1.65 9.02 18.09
N THR A 154 2.37 10.10 17.83
CA THR A 154 3.84 10.09 17.70
C THR A 154 4.55 10.55 18.97
N SER A 155 3.85 10.62 20.10
CA SER A 155 4.42 11.01 21.39
C SER A 155 5.06 9.86 22.18
N LEU A 156 4.95 8.63 21.67
CA LEU A 156 5.45 7.39 22.27
C LEU A 156 6.90 7.09 21.89
#